data_AF-T0MIN6-F1
#
_entry.id   AF-T0MIN6-F1
#
_cell.length_a   1.000
_cell.length_b   1.000
_cell.length_c   1.000
_cell.angle_alpha   90.00
_cell.angle_beta   90.00
_cell.angle_gamma   90.00
#
_symmetry.space_group_name_H-M   'P 1'
#
loop_
_entity.id
_entity.type
_entity.pdbx_description
1 polymer ?
#
loop_
_entity_poly.entity_id
_entity_poly.type
_entity_poly.pdbx_seq_one_letter_code
_entity_poly.pdbx_strand_id
1 'polypeptide(L)'
;MIENDDFNIINSDIIHLELHQCGQLSNYKLAEILSKFTNLKILRITDLSNCNRLNNNIIKEINSKYKKLDELRLSYCYKITDQIKLKVDVINLYLDETRITEKFYKKKDLKILSIDRCINIDKLICKYDNLEILSADGITTLNNIHAKKLKCLNASNCFGLIKWIKKSDNILFEKLDISFLSFNSYDFLFNCRNLKELNLSWCDNITDELITNIIYKTNIEKLTLFGCFNLTSKVAKLSYEKKDKITVIGNPSETKFLVNS
;
A
#
# COMPACT_ATOMS: atom_id res chain seq x y z
N MET A 1 3.55 -33.34 -4.28
CA MET A 1 2.68 -34.08 -3.33
C MET A 1 3.25 -33.85 -1.95
N ILE A 2 2.60 -33.00 -1.15
CA ILE A 2 2.83 -32.95 0.29
C ILE A 2 1.52 -33.46 0.88
N GLU A 3 1.39 -34.77 0.93
CA GLU A 3 0.40 -35.46 1.76
C GLU A 3 1.17 -35.93 3.00
N ASN A 4 0.66 -35.59 4.18
CA ASN A 4 1.05 -36.11 5.49
C ASN A 4 2.33 -35.55 6.15
N ASP A 5 2.33 -34.27 6.49
CA ASP A 5 3.00 -33.83 7.72
C ASP A 5 1.96 -33.22 8.67
N ASP A 6 1.78 -33.87 9.81
CA ASP A 6 0.97 -33.39 10.92
C ASP A 6 1.53 -32.06 11.43
N PHE A 7 0.78 -30.97 11.21
CA PHE A 7 0.99 -29.71 11.90
C PHE A 7 0.63 -29.89 13.39
N ASN A 8 1.51 -30.53 14.15
CA ASN A 8 1.48 -30.58 15.61
C ASN A 8 1.91 -29.21 16.17
N ILE A 9 0.99 -28.25 16.08
CA ILE A 9 1.17 -26.93 16.70
C ILE A 9 0.67 -27.05 18.15
N ILE A 10 1.62 -27.02 19.09
CA ILE A 10 1.45 -27.30 20.52
C ILE A 10 0.98 -26.04 21.30
N ASN A 11 0.93 -24.86 20.67
CA ASN A 11 0.74 -23.59 21.37
C ASN A 11 -0.50 -22.80 20.91
N SER A 12 -1.53 -22.74 21.76
CA SER A 12 -2.79 -22.02 21.53
C SER A 12 -2.73 -20.51 21.81
N ASP A 13 -1.63 -20.02 22.41
CA ASP A 13 -1.44 -18.61 22.76
C ASP A 13 -0.82 -17.78 21.63
N ILE A 14 -0.70 -18.37 20.44
CA ILE A 14 -0.21 -17.66 19.27
C ILE A 14 -1.18 -16.50 18.95
N ILE A 15 -0.63 -15.29 18.94
CA ILE A 15 -1.33 -14.04 18.56
C ILE A 15 -1.07 -13.66 17.09
N HIS A 16 -0.07 -14.25 16.46
CA HIS A 16 0.37 -13.94 15.11
C HIS A 16 0.58 -15.24 14.33
N LEU A 17 -0.23 -15.45 13.29
CA LEU A 17 -0.07 -16.53 12.34
C LEU A 17 0.20 -15.96 10.95
N GLU A 18 1.28 -16.41 10.34
CA GLU A 18 1.65 -16.05 8.98
C GLU A 18 1.84 -17.31 8.13
N LEU A 19 1.12 -17.36 7.02
CA LEU A 19 1.10 -18.48 6.09
C LEU A 19 1.44 -17.94 4.69
N HIS A 20 2.57 -18.38 4.15
CA HIS A 20 3.02 -18.05 2.80
C HIS A 20 2.87 -19.26 1.88
N GLN A 21 2.69 -19.00 0.57
CA GLN A 21 2.62 -20.04 -0.46
C GLN A 21 1.56 -21.11 -0.14
N CYS A 22 0.42 -20.66 0.38
CA CYS A 22 -0.69 -21.53 0.81
C CYS A 22 -1.36 -22.29 -0.34
N GLY A 23 -0.85 -22.23 -1.56
CA GLY A 23 -1.49 -22.87 -2.70
C GLY A 23 -1.64 -24.38 -2.63
N GLN A 24 -0.76 -25.04 -1.87
CA GLN A 24 -0.90 -26.46 -1.59
C GLN A 24 -1.95 -26.73 -0.50
N LEU A 25 -2.28 -25.76 0.34
CA LEU A 25 -3.26 -25.88 1.41
C LEU A 25 -4.69 -25.81 0.84
N SER A 26 -5.48 -26.85 1.09
CA SER A 26 -6.92 -26.81 0.85
C SER A 26 -7.61 -25.90 1.88
N ASN A 27 -8.81 -25.39 1.56
CA ASN A 27 -9.61 -24.65 2.56
C ASN A 27 -9.84 -25.48 3.83
N TYR A 28 -9.97 -26.80 3.70
CA TYR A 28 -10.13 -27.71 4.83
C TYR A 28 -8.90 -27.72 5.74
N LYS A 29 -7.70 -27.83 5.18
CA LYS A 29 -6.47 -27.81 5.99
C LYS A 29 -6.26 -26.46 6.66
N LEU A 30 -6.59 -25.37 5.97
CA LEU A 30 -6.53 -24.03 6.55
C LEU A 30 -7.55 -23.87 7.69
N ALA A 31 -8.77 -24.38 7.54
CA ALA A 31 -9.79 -24.40 8.58
C ALA A 31 -9.33 -25.19 9.81
N GLU A 32 -8.72 -26.36 9.60
CA GLU A 32 -8.14 -27.17 10.67
C GLU A 32 -7.03 -26.40 11.42
N ILE A 33 -6.13 -25.73 10.69
CA ILE A 33 -5.08 -24.89 11.29
C ILE A 33 -5.70 -23.75 12.11
N LEU A 34 -6.62 -22.98 11.51
CA LEU A 34 -7.29 -21.86 12.18
C LEU A 34 -8.14 -22.32 13.38
N SER A 35 -8.64 -23.55 13.38
CA SER A 35 -9.41 -24.09 14.50
C SER A 35 -8.60 -24.13 15.80
N LYS A 36 -7.28 -24.33 15.69
CA LYS A 36 -6.33 -24.45 16.82
C LYS A 36 -6.01 -23.10 17.48
N PHE A 37 -6.28 -21.97 16.82
CA PHE A 37 -5.96 -20.65 17.35
C PHE A 37 -7.21 -19.84 17.70
N THR A 38 -7.38 -19.48 18.97
CA THR A 38 -8.55 -18.72 19.45
C THR A 38 -8.25 -17.24 19.70
N ASN A 39 -6.98 -16.89 19.92
CA ASN A 39 -6.55 -15.57 20.39
C ASN A 39 -5.74 -14.79 19.34
N LEU A 40 -5.85 -15.12 18.05
CA LEU A 40 -5.13 -14.39 17.00
C LEU A 40 -5.52 -12.92 16.99
N LYS A 41 -4.49 -12.07 16.91
CA LYS A 41 -4.59 -10.64 16.62
C LYS A 41 -4.14 -10.33 15.21
N ILE A 42 -3.18 -11.09 14.69
CA ILE A 42 -2.59 -10.92 13.36
C ILE A 42 -2.74 -12.23 12.60
N LEU A 43 -3.42 -12.17 11.46
CA LEU A 43 -3.51 -13.27 10.50
C LEU A 43 -3.01 -12.80 9.14
N ARG A 44 -1.94 -13.40 8.66
CA ARG A 44 -1.40 -13.13 7.32
C ARG A 44 -1.48 -14.37 6.46
N ILE A 45 -2.18 -14.25 5.35
CA ILE A 45 -2.26 -15.28 4.33
C ILE A 45 -1.83 -14.62 3.03
N THR A 46 -0.72 -15.11 2.47
CA THR A 46 -0.21 -14.63 1.18
C THR A 46 -0.11 -15.80 0.22
N ASP A 47 -0.91 -15.78 -0.84
CA ASP A 47 -1.00 -16.86 -1.82
C ASP A 47 -0.37 -16.48 -3.17
N LEU A 48 0.97 -16.51 -3.24
CA LEU A 48 1.74 -16.17 -4.45
C LEU A 48 1.68 -17.24 -5.55
N SER A 49 0.96 -18.35 -5.34
CA SER A 49 1.15 -19.56 -6.14
C SER A 49 0.14 -19.72 -7.29
N ASN A 50 -0.50 -18.63 -7.73
CA ASN A 50 -1.63 -18.67 -8.67
C ASN A 50 -2.74 -19.63 -8.21
N CYS A 51 -2.84 -19.91 -6.91
CA CYS A 51 -3.57 -21.09 -6.48
C CYS A 51 -5.07 -20.88 -6.43
N ASN A 52 -5.71 -21.69 -7.24
CA ASN A 52 -7.14 -21.81 -7.44
C ASN A 52 -7.89 -22.43 -6.24
N ARG A 53 -7.28 -22.59 -5.07
CA ARG A 53 -7.85 -23.37 -3.96
C ARG A 53 -8.46 -22.52 -2.86
N LEU A 54 -7.79 -21.45 -2.41
CA LEU A 54 -8.36 -20.54 -1.41
C LEU A 54 -9.51 -19.73 -2.02
N ASN A 55 -10.69 -19.85 -1.44
CA ASN A 55 -11.90 -19.19 -1.93
C ASN A 55 -12.73 -18.67 -0.75
N ASN A 56 -13.95 -18.20 -1.01
CA ASN A 56 -14.84 -17.64 0.00
C ASN A 56 -15.06 -18.51 1.26
N ASN A 57 -14.76 -19.81 1.23
CA ASN A 57 -14.81 -20.66 2.43
C ASN A 57 -13.82 -20.20 3.51
N ILE A 58 -12.62 -19.70 3.17
CA ILE A 58 -11.72 -19.22 4.22
C ILE A 58 -12.27 -18.01 4.98
N ILE A 59 -13.02 -17.16 4.27
CA ILE A 59 -13.68 -16.00 4.89
C ILE A 59 -14.83 -16.44 5.80
N LYS A 60 -15.51 -17.56 5.50
CA LYS A 60 -16.51 -18.13 6.42
C LYS A 60 -15.86 -18.53 7.74
N GLU A 61 -14.68 -19.14 7.67
CA GLU A 61 -13.96 -19.63 8.84
C GLU A 61 -13.37 -18.48 9.66
N ILE A 62 -12.79 -17.49 8.99
CA ILE A 62 -12.33 -16.26 9.65
C ILE A 62 -13.51 -15.57 10.36
N ASN A 63 -14.65 -15.45 9.68
CA ASN A 63 -15.86 -14.83 10.25
C ASN A 63 -16.49 -15.61 11.40
N SER A 64 -16.38 -16.94 11.41
CA SER A 64 -16.95 -17.78 12.47
C SER A 64 -16.07 -17.77 13.72
N LYS A 65 -14.75 -17.68 13.54
CA LYS A 65 -13.78 -17.79 14.63
C LYS A 65 -13.45 -16.46 15.30
N TYR A 66 -13.26 -15.40 14.51
CA TYR A 66 -12.75 -14.13 15.02
C TYR A 66 -13.84 -13.06 15.02
N LYS A 67 -13.87 -12.24 16.07
CA LYS A 67 -14.70 -11.02 16.11
C LYS A 67 -13.90 -9.78 15.75
N LYS A 68 -12.63 -9.75 16.15
CA LYS A 68 -11.70 -8.67 15.89
C LYS A 68 -10.32 -9.21 15.55
N LEU A 69 -9.63 -8.56 14.62
CA LEU A 69 -8.20 -8.73 14.36
C LEU A 69 -7.54 -7.35 14.33
N ASP A 70 -6.33 -7.23 14.86
CA ASP A 70 -5.52 -6.04 14.71
C ASP A 70 -4.99 -5.94 13.27
N GLU A 71 -4.67 -7.09 12.65
CA GLU A 71 -4.25 -7.15 11.25
C GLU A 71 -4.78 -8.39 10.53
N LEU A 72 -5.26 -8.19 9.30
CA LEU A 72 -5.60 -9.25 8.36
C LEU A 72 -4.97 -8.96 7.00
N ARG A 73 -4.18 -9.91 6.49
CA ARG A 73 -3.67 -9.91 5.12
C ARG A 73 -4.22 -11.10 4.35
N LEU A 74 -4.77 -10.83 3.17
CA LEU A 74 -5.31 -11.81 2.22
C LEU A 74 -4.77 -11.53 0.81
N SER A 75 -3.50 -11.12 0.71
CA SER A 75 -2.89 -10.72 -0.56
C SER A 75 -2.83 -11.90 -1.54
N TYR A 76 -3.00 -11.61 -2.84
CA TYR A 76 -2.98 -12.59 -3.94
C TYR A 76 -4.09 -13.67 -3.90
N CYS A 77 -5.12 -13.47 -3.08
CA CYS A 77 -6.23 -14.42 -2.95
C CYS A 77 -7.33 -14.19 -4.02
N TYR A 78 -6.99 -14.39 -5.30
CA TYR A 78 -7.83 -14.02 -6.45
C TYR A 78 -9.24 -14.66 -6.54
N LYS A 79 -9.47 -15.78 -5.85
CA LYS A 79 -10.77 -16.48 -5.81
C LYS A 79 -11.69 -16.04 -4.69
N ILE A 80 -11.25 -15.13 -3.83
CA ILE A 80 -12.12 -14.46 -2.88
C ILE A 80 -12.89 -13.37 -3.62
N THR A 81 -14.21 -13.36 -3.42
CA THR A 81 -15.13 -12.47 -4.12
C THR A 81 -16.15 -11.87 -3.16
N ASP A 82 -16.86 -10.86 -3.64
CA ASP A 82 -17.89 -10.13 -2.89
C ASP A 82 -19.14 -10.93 -2.51
N GLN A 83 -19.25 -12.19 -2.95
CA GLN A 83 -20.32 -13.11 -2.56
C GLN A 83 -20.32 -13.41 -1.06
N ILE A 84 -19.19 -13.17 -0.38
CA ILE A 84 -19.09 -13.16 1.08
C ILE A 84 -18.59 -11.79 1.55
N LYS A 85 -19.01 -11.39 2.75
CA LYS A 85 -18.54 -10.19 3.42
C LYS A 85 -17.61 -10.56 4.55
N LEU A 86 -16.50 -9.83 4.68
CA LEU A 86 -15.67 -9.86 5.87
C LEU A 86 -16.43 -9.15 7.00
N LYS A 87 -16.84 -9.93 8.01
CA LYS A 87 -17.60 -9.47 9.17
C LYS A 87 -16.73 -9.15 10.36
N VAL A 88 -15.50 -9.67 10.39
CA VAL A 88 -14.50 -9.40 11.42
C VAL A 88 -14.15 -7.91 11.41
N ASP A 89 -14.08 -7.30 12.58
CA ASP A 89 -13.58 -5.93 12.70
C ASP A 89 -12.05 -5.96 12.62
N VAL A 90 -11.48 -5.23 11.66
CA VAL A 90 -10.05 -5.23 11.37
C VAL A 90 -9.51 -3.80 11.47
N ILE A 91 -8.34 -3.62 12.09
CA ILE A 91 -7.67 -2.32 12.17
C ILE A 91 -6.76 -2.09 10.95
N ASN A 92 -5.93 -3.09 10.60
CA ASN A 92 -5.02 -3.05 9.47
C ASN A 92 -5.39 -4.14 8.44
N LEU A 93 -5.82 -3.73 7.26
CA LEU A 93 -6.35 -4.65 6.24
C LEU A 93 -5.54 -4.57 4.96
N TYR A 94 -5.01 -5.71 4.52
CA TYR A 94 -4.22 -5.83 3.29
C TYR A 94 -4.89 -6.83 2.35
N LEU A 95 -5.34 -6.34 1.19
CA LEU A 95 -6.11 -7.08 0.20
C LEU A 95 -5.48 -7.02 -1.19
N ASP A 96 -4.20 -6.66 -1.27
CA ASP A 96 -3.47 -6.50 -2.52
C ASP A 96 -3.68 -7.68 -3.45
N GLU A 97 -3.81 -7.44 -4.75
CA GLU A 97 -3.88 -8.50 -5.75
C GLU A 97 -5.07 -9.44 -5.53
N THR A 98 -6.23 -8.88 -5.17
CA THR A 98 -7.49 -9.63 -5.07
C THR A 98 -8.53 -9.11 -6.07
N ARG A 99 -9.65 -9.83 -6.19
CA ARG A 99 -10.76 -9.48 -7.10
C ARG A 99 -11.98 -8.95 -6.35
N ILE A 100 -11.82 -8.61 -5.07
CA ILE A 100 -12.87 -8.03 -4.25
C ILE A 100 -13.14 -6.57 -4.65
N THR A 101 -14.29 -6.04 -4.27
CA THR A 101 -14.57 -4.61 -4.35
C THR A 101 -14.57 -3.98 -2.94
N GLU A 102 -14.73 -2.66 -2.87
CA GLU A 102 -14.93 -1.96 -1.60
C GLU A 102 -16.08 -2.55 -0.78
N LYS A 103 -17.06 -3.26 -1.38
CA LYS A 103 -18.18 -3.84 -0.65
C LYS A 103 -17.76 -5.02 0.23
N PHE A 104 -16.58 -5.61 0.07
CA PHE A 104 -16.16 -6.82 0.80
C PHE A 104 -15.98 -6.61 2.30
N TYR A 105 -15.47 -5.44 2.74
CA TYR A 105 -15.04 -5.17 4.11
C TYR A 105 -15.72 -3.95 4.75
N LYS A 106 -15.64 -3.85 6.08
CA LYS A 106 -16.11 -2.70 6.89
C LYS A 106 -15.04 -1.60 6.94
N LYS A 107 -15.46 -0.32 6.99
CA LYS A 107 -14.55 0.86 6.94
C LYS A 107 -14.34 1.57 8.29
N LYS A 108 -15.29 1.42 9.22
CA LYS A 108 -15.45 2.26 10.42
C LYS A 108 -14.19 2.35 11.29
N ASP A 109 -13.42 1.26 11.37
CA ASP A 109 -12.28 1.15 12.29
C ASP A 109 -10.94 0.94 11.58
N LEU A 110 -10.92 1.03 10.24
CA LEU A 110 -9.70 0.84 9.48
C LEU A 110 -8.75 2.02 9.68
N LYS A 111 -7.53 1.70 10.12
CA LYS A 111 -6.40 2.60 10.22
C LYS A 111 -5.47 2.47 9.02
N ILE A 112 -5.26 1.23 8.56
CA ILE A 112 -4.45 0.91 7.37
C ILE A 112 -5.30 0.11 6.39
N LEU A 113 -5.26 0.51 5.12
CA LEU A 113 -5.83 -0.23 4.01
C LEU A 113 -4.81 -0.33 2.88
N SER A 114 -4.55 -1.55 2.43
CA SER A 114 -3.78 -1.82 1.22
C SER A 114 -4.64 -2.60 0.24
N ILE A 115 -4.80 -2.06 -0.96
CA ILE A 115 -5.64 -2.60 -2.03
C ILE A 115 -4.90 -2.53 -3.37
N ASP A 116 -3.58 -2.68 -3.33
CA ASP A 116 -2.75 -2.54 -4.52
C ASP A 116 -3.19 -3.55 -5.60
N ARG A 117 -3.33 -3.06 -6.83
CA ARG A 117 -3.69 -3.86 -8.01
C ARG A 117 -5.01 -4.64 -7.86
N CYS A 118 -5.91 -4.18 -6.98
CA CYS A 118 -7.28 -4.68 -6.90
C CYS A 118 -8.12 -4.17 -8.07
N ILE A 119 -8.06 -4.87 -9.21
CA ILE A 119 -8.66 -4.47 -10.50
C ILE A 119 -10.17 -4.16 -10.47
N ASN A 120 -10.89 -4.67 -9.46
CA ASN A 120 -12.34 -4.51 -9.33
C ASN A 120 -12.74 -3.36 -8.38
N ILE A 121 -11.78 -2.67 -7.76
CA ILE A 121 -12.04 -1.46 -6.98
C ILE A 121 -11.87 -0.27 -7.92
N ASP A 122 -12.96 0.37 -8.33
CA ASP A 122 -12.92 1.58 -9.16
C ASP A 122 -13.29 2.86 -8.39
N LYS A 123 -13.79 2.70 -7.17
CA LYS A 123 -14.32 3.77 -6.33
C LYS A 123 -14.09 3.46 -4.85
N LEU A 124 -13.80 4.50 -4.08
CA LEU A 124 -13.82 4.53 -2.61
C LEU A 124 -14.77 5.64 -2.14
N ILE A 125 -16.06 5.48 -2.45
CA ILE A 125 -17.08 6.54 -2.29
C ILE A 125 -17.50 6.77 -0.84
N CYS A 126 -17.25 5.80 0.05
CA CYS A 126 -17.63 5.91 1.45
C CYS A 126 -16.55 6.61 2.27
N LYS A 127 -16.99 7.34 3.30
CA LYS A 127 -16.11 7.98 4.26
C LYS A 127 -15.33 6.94 5.09
N TYR A 128 -14.03 7.18 5.23
CA TYR A 128 -13.13 6.49 6.16
C TYR A 128 -12.81 7.42 7.33
N ASP A 129 -13.37 7.13 8.51
CA ASP A 129 -13.26 8.02 9.68
C ASP A 129 -11.87 7.99 10.34
N ASN A 130 -11.18 6.85 10.26
CA ASN A 130 -9.94 6.57 10.99
C ASN A 130 -8.75 6.19 10.11
N LEU A 131 -8.91 6.20 8.78
CA LEU A 131 -7.87 5.74 7.86
C LEU A 131 -6.71 6.75 7.82
N GLU A 132 -5.53 6.27 8.18
CA GLU A 132 -4.28 7.03 8.24
C GLU A 132 -3.32 6.62 7.12
N ILE A 133 -3.37 5.37 6.66
CA ILE A 133 -2.51 4.83 5.61
C ILE A 133 -3.35 4.14 4.55
N LEU A 134 -3.17 4.55 3.29
CA LEU A 134 -3.77 3.92 2.13
C LEU A 134 -2.70 3.58 1.09
N SER A 135 -2.67 2.33 0.65
CA SER A 135 -1.98 1.94 -0.57
C SER A 135 -3.01 1.49 -1.61
N ALA A 136 -2.98 2.11 -2.78
CA ALA A 136 -3.89 1.84 -3.89
C ALA A 136 -3.17 1.66 -5.22
N ASP A 137 -1.88 1.31 -5.18
CA ASP A 137 -0.98 1.25 -6.34
C ASP A 137 -1.60 0.47 -7.49
N GLY A 138 -1.55 1.03 -8.70
CA GLY A 138 -2.06 0.38 -9.91
C GLY A 138 -3.57 0.36 -10.06
N ILE A 139 -4.34 0.96 -9.15
CA ILE A 139 -5.78 1.18 -9.35
C ILE A 139 -5.98 2.44 -10.20
N THR A 140 -5.98 2.27 -11.52
CA THR A 140 -6.02 3.37 -12.50
C THR A 140 -7.36 4.12 -12.55
N THR A 141 -8.46 3.48 -12.14
CA THR A 141 -9.83 4.00 -12.20
C THR A 141 -10.27 4.78 -10.96
N LEU A 142 -9.55 4.61 -9.84
CA LEU A 142 -9.87 5.27 -8.58
C LEU A 142 -9.69 6.78 -8.70
N ASN A 143 -10.73 7.56 -8.39
CA ASN A 143 -10.75 8.99 -8.67
C ASN A 143 -11.00 9.90 -7.45
N ASN A 144 -11.30 9.32 -6.28
CA ASN A 144 -11.57 10.06 -5.06
C ASN A 144 -11.33 9.18 -3.84
N ILE A 145 -10.86 9.79 -2.75
CA ILE A 145 -10.67 9.17 -1.45
C ILE A 145 -11.30 10.06 -0.39
N HIS A 146 -12.18 9.52 0.44
CA HIS A 146 -12.83 10.25 1.53
C HIS A 146 -12.22 9.87 2.89
N ALA A 147 -10.97 10.26 3.13
CA ALA A 147 -10.23 9.96 4.35
C ALA A 147 -9.55 11.22 4.92
N LYS A 148 -10.18 11.89 5.89
CA LYS A 148 -9.66 13.17 6.44
C LYS A 148 -8.42 13.03 7.32
N LYS A 149 -8.19 11.84 7.88
CA LYS A 149 -7.03 11.55 8.74
C LYS A 149 -5.85 10.93 7.98
N LEU A 150 -5.94 10.87 6.65
CA LEU A 150 -4.92 10.25 5.82
C LEU A 150 -3.59 10.99 5.96
N LYS A 151 -2.52 10.24 6.19
CA LYS A 151 -1.16 10.72 6.40
C LYS A 151 -0.19 10.12 5.38
N CYS A 152 -0.39 8.84 5.07
CA CYS A 152 0.43 8.13 4.09
C CYS A 152 -0.44 7.67 2.94
N LEU A 153 -0.07 8.06 1.72
CA LEU A 153 -0.74 7.62 0.51
C LEU A 153 0.28 7.05 -0.47
N ASN A 154 0.07 5.81 -0.87
CA ASN A 154 0.65 5.27 -2.09
C ASN A 154 -0.41 5.28 -3.20
N ALA A 155 -0.23 6.20 -4.15
CA ALA A 155 -1.04 6.39 -5.34
C ALA A 155 -0.23 6.14 -6.63
N SER A 156 0.86 5.36 -6.53
CA SER A 156 1.62 4.91 -7.68
C SER A 156 0.70 4.37 -8.77
N ASN A 157 0.90 4.79 -10.01
CA ASN A 157 0.12 4.28 -11.16
C ASN A 157 -1.42 4.41 -11.03
N CYS A 158 -1.92 5.33 -10.18
CA CYS A 158 -3.34 5.66 -10.02
C CYS A 158 -3.75 6.89 -10.84
N PHE A 159 -3.82 6.79 -12.17
CA PHE A 159 -4.10 7.94 -13.04
C PHE A 159 -5.40 8.69 -12.71
N GLY A 160 -6.44 7.99 -12.27
CA GLY A 160 -7.72 8.59 -11.85
C GLY A 160 -7.60 9.55 -10.66
N LEU A 161 -6.59 9.37 -9.79
CA LEU A 161 -6.43 10.16 -8.56
C LEU A 161 -5.76 11.51 -8.79
N ILE A 162 -5.17 11.77 -9.97
CA ILE A 162 -4.43 13.01 -10.26
C ILE A 162 -5.23 14.27 -9.89
N LYS A 163 -6.51 14.34 -10.31
CA LYS A 163 -7.38 15.50 -10.01
C LYS A 163 -7.69 15.65 -8.53
N TRP A 164 -7.80 14.54 -7.81
CA TRP A 164 -8.08 14.54 -6.38
C TRP A 164 -6.86 14.94 -5.56
N ILE A 165 -5.68 14.40 -5.89
CA ILE A 165 -4.40 14.73 -5.24
C ILE A 165 -4.09 16.23 -5.37
N LYS A 166 -4.36 16.85 -6.52
CA LYS A 166 -4.17 18.30 -6.68
C LYS A 166 -5.09 19.18 -5.83
N LYS A 167 -6.17 18.62 -5.28
CA LYS A 167 -7.19 19.35 -4.49
C LYS A 167 -7.18 18.95 -3.01
N SER A 168 -6.29 18.06 -2.60
CA SER A 168 -6.27 17.51 -1.25
C SER A 168 -5.50 18.40 -0.25
N ASP A 169 -5.61 19.73 -0.39
CA ASP A 169 -4.88 20.71 0.43
C ASP A 169 -5.18 20.62 1.94
N ASN A 170 -6.32 20.04 2.30
CA ASN A 170 -6.72 19.80 3.70
C ASN A 170 -6.10 18.53 4.30
N ILE A 171 -5.44 17.71 3.49
CA ILE A 171 -4.82 16.46 3.95
C ILE A 171 -3.37 16.74 4.34
N LEU A 172 -3.05 16.38 5.57
CA LEU A 172 -1.73 16.58 6.15
C LEU A 172 -0.82 15.39 5.85
N PHE A 173 -0.50 15.18 4.57
CA PHE A 173 0.39 14.09 4.16
C PHE A 173 1.75 14.19 4.88
N GLU A 174 2.18 13.07 5.44
CA GLU A 174 3.53 12.83 5.95
C GLU A 174 4.33 12.04 4.91
N LYS A 175 3.68 11.14 4.16
CA LYS A 175 4.29 10.35 3.06
C LYS A 175 3.38 10.32 1.84
N LEU A 176 3.95 10.61 0.68
CA LEU A 176 3.22 10.61 -0.58
C LEU A 176 4.04 9.91 -1.67
N ASP A 177 3.48 8.82 -2.20
CA ASP A 177 3.98 8.18 -3.42
C ASP A 177 3.03 8.49 -4.57
N ILE A 178 3.54 9.21 -5.56
CA ILE A 178 2.86 9.56 -6.80
C ILE A 178 3.64 9.09 -8.02
N SER A 179 4.47 8.05 -7.84
CA SER A 179 5.26 7.49 -8.93
C SER A 179 4.39 7.05 -10.11
N PHE A 180 4.96 7.10 -11.31
CA PHE A 180 4.28 6.86 -12.59
C PHE A 180 3.12 7.83 -12.91
N LEU A 181 2.83 8.84 -12.08
CA LEU A 181 1.80 9.84 -12.39
C LEU A 181 2.38 11.03 -13.15
N SER A 182 1.64 11.51 -14.14
CA SER A 182 2.00 12.68 -14.95
C SER A 182 1.10 13.87 -14.59
N PHE A 183 1.69 14.93 -14.02
CA PHE A 183 0.99 16.16 -13.65
C PHE A 183 1.42 17.31 -14.56
N ASN A 184 0.48 18.19 -14.94
CA ASN A 184 0.81 19.42 -15.67
C ASN A 184 1.65 20.41 -14.84
N SER A 185 1.57 20.32 -13.50
CA SER A 185 2.37 21.09 -12.55
C SER A 185 2.34 20.36 -11.19
N TYR A 186 3.46 20.48 -10.47
CA TYR A 186 3.68 19.91 -9.13
C TYR A 186 3.58 20.95 -8.01
N ASP A 187 3.05 22.15 -8.28
CA ASP A 187 3.01 23.26 -7.30
C ASP A 187 2.24 22.91 -6.02
N PHE A 188 1.28 21.98 -6.11
CA PHE A 188 0.52 21.49 -4.96
C PHE A 188 1.43 20.89 -3.87
N LEU A 189 2.60 20.35 -4.22
CA LEU A 189 3.55 19.79 -3.25
C LEU A 189 4.06 20.85 -2.26
N PHE A 190 4.12 22.12 -2.66
CA PHE A 190 4.56 23.21 -1.78
C PHE A 190 3.52 23.58 -0.72
N ASN A 191 2.26 23.12 -0.88
CA ASN A 191 1.22 23.28 0.13
C ASN A 191 1.23 22.14 1.17
N CYS A 192 1.88 21.01 0.86
CA CYS A 192 1.98 19.84 1.75
C CYS A 192 3.03 20.04 2.85
N ARG A 193 2.77 20.94 3.81
CA ARG A 193 3.76 21.38 4.82
C ARG A 193 4.30 20.29 5.75
N ASN A 194 3.54 19.21 5.94
CA ASN A 194 3.91 18.08 6.80
C ASN A 194 4.62 16.96 6.04
N LEU A 195 4.79 17.08 4.71
CA LEU A 195 5.33 16.03 3.87
C LEU A 195 6.81 15.81 4.17
N LYS A 196 7.16 14.58 4.56
CA LYS A 196 8.50 14.14 4.92
C LYS A 196 9.11 13.20 3.89
N GLU A 197 8.29 12.32 3.32
CA GLU A 197 8.73 11.37 2.29
C GLU A 197 7.92 11.57 1.00
N LEU A 198 8.63 11.79 -0.10
CA LEU A 198 8.03 11.97 -1.42
C LEU A 198 8.69 11.04 -2.44
N ASN A 199 7.86 10.30 -3.19
CA ASN A 199 8.32 9.52 -4.33
C ASN A 199 7.76 10.11 -5.64
N LEU A 200 8.67 10.56 -6.52
CA LEU A 200 8.40 11.07 -7.87
C LEU A 200 8.96 10.15 -8.95
N SER A 201 9.29 8.91 -8.60
CA SER A 201 9.90 7.98 -9.55
C SER A 201 9.01 7.78 -10.78
N TRP A 202 9.61 7.74 -11.96
CA TRP A 202 8.93 7.52 -13.23
C TRP A 202 7.82 8.54 -13.55
N CYS A 203 7.82 9.68 -12.86
CA CYS A 203 7.01 10.83 -13.24
C CYS A 203 7.64 11.55 -14.43
N ASP A 204 6.81 11.98 -15.37
CA ASP A 204 7.27 12.81 -16.49
C ASP A 204 7.53 14.25 -16.04
N ASN A 205 8.36 14.95 -16.84
CA ASN A 205 8.62 16.38 -16.70
C ASN A 205 9.20 16.79 -15.33
N ILE A 206 9.90 15.89 -14.65
CA ILE A 206 10.67 16.21 -13.45
C ILE A 206 11.96 16.91 -13.87
N THR A 207 12.11 18.19 -13.50
CA THR A 207 13.26 19.05 -13.87
C THR A 207 14.16 19.35 -12.68
N ASP A 208 15.41 19.76 -12.95
CA ASP A 208 16.33 20.22 -11.91
C ASP A 208 15.76 21.36 -11.07
N GLU A 209 15.03 22.28 -11.70
CA GLU A 209 14.39 23.42 -11.02
C GLU A 209 13.31 22.95 -10.03
N LEU A 210 12.47 21.99 -10.42
CA LEU A 210 11.46 21.41 -9.54
C LEU A 210 12.12 20.77 -8.31
N ILE A 211 13.13 19.93 -8.51
CA ILE A 211 13.83 19.26 -7.40
C ILE A 211 14.55 20.26 -6.50
N THR A 212 15.18 21.27 -7.09
CA THR A 212 15.79 22.38 -6.35
C THR A 212 14.76 23.09 -5.48
N ASN A 213 13.61 23.45 -6.05
CA ASN A 213 12.51 24.06 -5.30
C ASN A 213 12.00 23.16 -4.18
N ILE A 214 11.84 21.85 -4.42
CA ILE A 214 11.46 20.88 -3.38
C ILE A 214 12.45 20.89 -2.22
N ILE A 215 13.75 20.78 -2.49
CA ILE A 215 14.81 20.71 -1.47
C ILE A 215 14.89 22.00 -0.62
N TYR A 216 14.70 23.16 -1.26
CA TYR A 216 14.82 24.46 -0.59
C TYR A 216 13.54 24.94 0.07
N LYS A 217 12.36 24.65 -0.49
CA LYS A 217 11.07 25.23 -0.06
C LYS A 217 10.19 24.30 0.77
N THR A 218 10.60 23.04 0.95
CA THR A 218 9.84 22.06 1.73
C THR A 218 10.66 21.48 2.89
N ASN A 219 9.98 20.72 3.74
CA ASN A 219 10.56 19.97 4.86
C ASN A 219 10.72 18.47 4.53
N ILE A 220 10.80 18.12 3.24
CA ILE A 220 11.00 16.74 2.79
C ILE A 220 12.39 16.27 3.22
N GLU A 221 12.42 15.12 3.86
CA GLU A 221 13.63 14.46 4.41
C GLU A 221 14.07 13.29 3.52
N LYS A 222 13.15 12.72 2.73
CA LYS A 222 13.44 11.63 1.79
C LYS A 222 12.73 11.86 0.46
N LEU A 223 13.52 11.85 -0.62
CA LEU A 223 13.05 12.07 -1.98
C LEU A 223 13.53 10.95 -2.91
N THR A 224 12.60 10.26 -3.56
CA THR A 224 12.91 9.16 -4.49
C THR A 224 12.63 9.58 -5.94
N LEU A 225 13.60 9.39 -6.84
CA LEU A 225 13.64 9.95 -8.21
C LEU A 225 14.00 8.92 -9.31
N PHE A 226 13.76 7.62 -9.10
CA PHE A 226 14.10 6.61 -10.11
C PHE A 226 13.42 6.91 -11.45
N GLY A 227 14.15 6.77 -12.56
CA GLY A 227 13.58 6.98 -13.90
C GLY A 227 13.25 8.44 -14.25
N CYS A 228 13.62 9.43 -13.44
CA CYS A 228 13.50 10.85 -13.78
C CYS A 228 14.66 11.28 -14.73
N PHE A 229 14.60 10.87 -15.99
CA PHE A 229 15.73 10.99 -16.94
C PHE A 229 16.08 12.42 -17.39
N ASN A 230 15.22 13.40 -17.11
CA ASN A 230 15.48 14.81 -17.42
C ASN A 230 16.40 15.50 -16.40
N LEU A 231 16.74 14.81 -15.31
CA LEU A 231 17.63 15.34 -14.27
C LEU A 231 19.09 15.35 -14.72
N THR A 232 19.81 16.42 -14.40
CA THR A 232 21.22 16.60 -14.74
C THR A 232 22.12 16.51 -13.51
N SER A 233 23.44 16.57 -13.72
CA SER A 233 24.44 16.60 -12.66
C SER A 233 24.24 17.74 -11.65
N LYS A 234 23.46 18.78 -11.98
CA LYS A 234 23.04 19.82 -11.02
C LYS A 234 22.33 19.23 -9.81
N VAL A 235 21.38 18.32 -10.01
CA VAL A 235 20.66 17.69 -8.89
C VAL A 235 21.55 16.73 -8.15
N ALA A 236 22.41 15.95 -8.82
CA ALA A 236 23.38 15.09 -8.14
C ALA A 236 24.30 15.89 -7.20
N LYS A 237 24.82 17.02 -7.68
CA LYS A 237 25.63 17.94 -6.86
C LYS A 237 24.83 18.48 -5.67
N LEU A 238 23.59 18.93 -5.91
CA LEU A 238 22.72 19.46 -4.85
C LEU A 238 22.38 18.38 -3.80
N SER A 239 22.10 17.14 -4.21
CA SER A 239 21.89 16.00 -3.32
C SER A 239 23.09 15.79 -2.41
N TYR A 240 24.31 15.81 -2.97
CA TYR A 240 25.54 15.67 -2.20
C TYR A 240 25.76 16.84 -1.23
N GLU A 241 25.54 18.08 -1.68
CA GLU A 241 25.65 19.30 -0.86
C GLU A 241 24.63 19.34 0.29
N LYS A 242 23.48 18.66 0.15
CA LYS A 242 22.37 18.66 1.13
C LYS A 242 22.18 17.31 1.83
N LYS A 243 23.14 16.38 1.74
CA LYS A 243 23.03 15.01 2.28
C LYS A 243 22.71 14.93 3.77
N ASP A 244 23.10 15.94 4.56
CA ASP A 244 22.82 15.99 6.00
C ASP A 244 21.38 16.46 6.30
N LYS A 245 20.68 17.04 5.31
CA LYS A 245 19.29 17.54 5.43
C LYS A 245 18.28 16.60 4.75
N ILE A 246 18.63 16.04 3.59
CA ILE A 246 17.72 15.25 2.77
C ILE A 246 18.44 14.05 2.16
N THR A 247 17.79 12.89 2.22
CA THR A 247 18.21 11.70 1.49
C THR A 247 17.53 11.68 0.12
N VAL A 248 18.32 11.79 -0.95
CA VAL A 248 17.85 11.62 -2.33
C VAL A 248 18.24 10.22 -2.81
N ILE A 249 17.28 9.48 -3.37
CA ILE A 249 17.46 8.09 -3.79
C ILE A 249 17.06 7.94 -5.25
N GLY A 250 17.87 7.22 -6.03
CA GLY A 250 17.50 6.81 -7.38
C GLY A 250 17.62 7.91 -8.43
N ASN A 251 18.29 9.02 -8.13
CA ASN A 251 18.57 10.08 -9.11
C ASN A 251 19.46 9.54 -10.26
N PRO A 252 18.95 9.44 -11.50
CA PRO A 252 19.71 8.83 -12.60
C PRO A 252 21.00 9.58 -12.97
N SER A 253 21.13 10.85 -12.55
CA SER A 253 22.32 11.67 -12.82
C SER A 253 23.47 11.42 -11.84
N GLU A 254 23.23 10.77 -10.69
CA GLU A 254 24.25 10.56 -9.66
C GLU A 254 25.40 9.68 -10.12
N THR A 255 25.13 8.59 -10.84
CA THR A 255 26.18 7.69 -11.34
C THR A 255 27.18 8.43 -12.24
N LYS A 256 26.69 9.28 -13.14
CA LYS A 256 27.57 10.09 -14.01
C LYS A 256 28.34 11.16 -13.24
N PHE A 257 27.76 11.72 -12.18
CA PHE A 257 28.41 12.72 -11.36
C PHE A 257 29.54 12.11 -10.53
N LEU A 258 29.29 11.01 -9.82
CA LEU A 258 30.27 10.35 -8.94
C LEU A 258 31.49 9.80 -9.69
N VAL A 259 31.36 9.47 -10.97
CA VAL A 259 32.50 9.02 -11.80
C VAL A 259 33.39 10.20 -12.24
N ASN A 260 32.85 11.42 -12.28
CA ASN A 260 33.54 12.61 -12.81
C ASN A 260 33.87 13.66 -11.73
N SER A 261 33.64 13.35 -10.44
CA SER A 261 33.90 14.25 -9.29
C SER A 261 35.05 13.73 -8.43
#